data_AF-R4LJL7-F1
#
_entry.id   AF-R4LJL7-F1
#
_cell.length_a   1.000
_cell.length_b   1.000
_cell.length_c   1.000
_cell.angle_alpha   90.00
_cell.angle_beta   90.00
_cell.angle_gamma   90.00
#
_symmetry.space_group_name_H-M   'P 1'
#
loop_
_entity.id
_entity.type
_entity.pdbx_description
1 polymer ?
#
loop_
_entity_poly.entity_id
_entity_poly.type
_entity_poly.pdbx_seq_one_letter_code
_entity_poly.pdbx_strand_id
1 'polypeptide(L)'
;MSAPQEFSDRPAGEAVPVDADVPASPDPTVPAAPAVDVVAAPVQAASTAEDARAEPFGAAAGRPGAELDGGSSAEPDGGSGGEPDGGSGGEPVLPEPVRQRITALTAAALPGLPAEEIPIPLRKVARFAPNRRARLGAQALAAQLAADPLFRQRIGSRSVTDAGDLGAAVAAGMAPAAADPVEVAALAYLVRPEGWRSLIEAAGETVRAEADSAAVAGLVHEAEQRVARAEHDRAVAKVEADKLRDELARVREELGQLREEARSTGRALRESQAALKRATDLVATEKGRATKAAAEHDAEVRRLRSRLAEAEALAASGKQSAKDARAADDARVWLLLETIGQAASGLRRELAISPADKLPADFVADVAADRPGALERSRPRAQDTDDPGRLDQLLALPRAHLIVDGYNVTKRGFAEMSLEQQRKRLITGLGGIAAQTGDEVTVVFDGAERVHGLPPAPRGVRVLFSHKGDTADELIRQLVRAEPAGRPLVVISSDREVADGVRRHGAYPMGADSLLRRLARS
;
A
#
# COMPACT_ATOMS: atom_id res chain seq x y z
N MET A 1 -45.71 -7.47 -23.91
CA MET A 1 -45.80 -6.08 -24.41
C MET A 1 -45.02 -5.19 -23.45
N SER A 2 -44.01 -4.42 -23.80
CA SER A 2 -43.02 -4.38 -24.89
C SER A 2 -42.00 -3.34 -24.40
N ALA A 3 -40.71 -3.68 -24.33
CA ALA A 3 -39.65 -2.67 -24.39
C ALA A 3 -39.51 -2.18 -25.85
N PRO A 4 -38.79 -1.07 -26.15
CA PRO A 4 -37.31 -1.06 -26.22
C PRO A 4 -36.68 0.22 -25.62
N GLN A 5 -35.48 0.21 -25.03
CA GLN A 5 -34.13 0.26 -25.64
C GLN A 5 -33.84 1.45 -26.56
N GLU A 6 -32.89 2.30 -26.17
CA GLU A 6 -31.89 2.88 -27.07
C GLU A 6 -30.49 2.86 -26.43
N PHE A 7 -29.53 2.50 -27.26
CA PHE A 7 -28.13 2.21 -27.04
C PHE A 7 -27.40 2.97 -28.15
N SER A 8 -26.33 3.72 -27.86
CA SER A 8 -25.29 3.95 -28.87
C SER A 8 -23.95 4.34 -28.23
N ASP A 9 -22.94 3.59 -28.65
CA ASP A 9 -21.52 3.61 -28.36
C ASP A 9 -20.75 4.85 -28.87
N ARG A 10 -19.74 5.29 -28.06
CA ARG A 10 -18.24 5.31 -28.28
C ARG A 10 -17.64 5.48 -29.71
N PRO A 11 -16.31 5.72 -29.93
CA PRO A 11 -15.14 5.73 -29.01
C PRO A 11 -14.00 6.78 -29.29
N ALA A 12 -12.90 6.64 -28.53
CA ALA A 12 -11.48 6.73 -28.94
C ALA A 12 -10.67 8.00 -28.62
N GLY A 13 -9.55 7.80 -27.92
CA GLY A 13 -8.53 8.80 -27.59
C GLY A 13 -7.46 8.23 -26.66
N GLU A 14 -6.70 7.26 -27.15
CA GLU A 14 -5.51 6.66 -26.53
C GLU A 14 -4.25 7.43 -26.99
N ALA A 15 -3.42 7.90 -26.06
CA ALA A 15 -2.00 8.20 -26.30
C ALA A 15 -1.22 8.38 -24.99
N VAL A 16 -0.26 7.48 -24.78
CA VAL A 16 0.90 7.41 -23.87
C VAL A 16 2.03 6.85 -24.77
N PRO A 17 3.37 7.00 -24.58
CA PRO A 17 4.18 7.46 -23.42
C PRO A 17 5.44 8.34 -23.77
N VAL A 18 6.28 8.54 -22.74
CA VAL A 18 7.78 8.47 -22.67
C VAL A 18 8.54 9.77 -22.37
N ASP A 19 9.59 9.57 -21.56
CA ASP A 19 10.75 10.37 -21.14
C ASP A 19 10.57 11.40 -20.01
N ALA A 20 11.02 11.10 -18.78
CA ALA A 20 12.40 10.95 -18.29
C ALA A 20 13.03 12.32 -18.01
N ASP A 21 13.01 12.74 -16.75
CA ASP A 21 14.11 13.53 -16.22
C ASP A 21 14.27 13.34 -14.71
N VAL A 22 15.49 12.93 -14.36
CA VAL A 22 16.06 12.84 -13.01
C VAL A 22 16.97 14.06 -12.88
N PRO A 23 16.95 14.79 -11.76
CA PRO A 23 18.23 14.93 -11.09
C PRO A 23 18.16 14.85 -9.56
N ALA A 24 19.11 14.06 -9.05
CA ALA A 24 20.03 14.35 -7.95
C ALA A 24 19.49 14.61 -6.53
N SER A 25 19.77 13.61 -5.68
CA SER A 25 20.02 13.76 -4.25
C SER A 25 20.98 14.92 -3.94
N PRO A 26 20.85 15.51 -2.73
CA PRO A 26 22.02 15.52 -1.87
C PRO A 26 21.76 14.94 -0.46
N ASP A 27 22.86 14.45 0.10
CA ASP A 27 23.07 13.72 1.35
C ASP A 27 22.44 14.31 2.64
N PRO A 28 22.28 13.48 3.69
CA PRO A 28 21.55 13.79 4.90
C PRO A 28 22.40 14.62 5.87
N THR A 29 21.91 15.80 6.24
CA THR A 29 22.40 16.52 7.42
C THR A 29 21.58 16.08 8.63
N VAL A 30 22.21 15.31 9.52
CA VAL A 30 21.70 14.97 10.85
C VAL A 30 21.85 16.20 11.76
N PRO A 31 20.79 16.78 12.33
CA PRO A 31 20.92 17.53 13.57
C PRO A 31 20.74 16.58 14.75
N ALA A 32 21.77 16.58 15.60
CA ALA A 32 21.83 15.85 16.86
C ALA A 32 20.61 16.12 17.75
N ALA A 33 20.05 15.06 18.30
CA ALA A 33 19.10 15.12 19.40
C ALA A 33 19.75 15.79 20.63
N PRO A 34 19.05 16.69 21.35
CA PRO A 34 19.50 17.05 22.68
C PRO A 34 19.24 15.88 23.63
N ALA A 35 20.31 15.37 24.22
CA ALA A 35 20.27 14.47 25.36
C ALA A 35 19.50 15.15 26.51
N VAL A 36 18.38 14.57 26.91
CA VAL A 36 17.72 14.93 28.16
C VAL A 36 18.29 13.99 29.22
N ASP A 37 19.18 14.53 30.04
CA ASP A 37 19.74 13.88 31.22
C ASP A 37 18.61 13.46 32.17
N VAL A 38 18.44 12.15 32.33
CA VAL A 38 17.68 11.57 33.43
C VAL A 38 18.58 11.60 34.66
N VAL A 39 18.53 12.72 35.39
CA VAL A 39 19.08 12.77 36.75
C VAL A 39 18.04 12.18 37.69
N ALA A 40 18.25 10.91 38.03
CA ALA A 40 17.66 10.30 39.21
C ALA A 40 18.25 10.97 40.46
N ALA A 41 17.38 11.54 41.30
CA ALA A 41 17.72 11.95 42.66
C ALA A 41 16.63 11.47 43.64
N PRO A 42 17.00 11.16 44.88
CA PRO A 42 16.34 10.13 45.69
C PRO A 42 15.17 10.67 46.52
N VAL A 43 14.18 9.80 46.71
CA VAL A 43 13.10 9.97 47.67
C VAL A 43 13.66 9.77 49.08
N GLN A 44 13.73 10.84 49.87
CA GLN A 44 13.88 10.76 51.32
C GLN A 44 12.55 11.12 51.98
N ALA A 45 12.09 10.18 52.80
CA ALA A 45 10.95 10.30 53.68
C ALA A 45 11.24 11.27 54.84
N ALA A 46 10.29 12.15 55.12
CA ALA A 46 10.14 12.77 56.43
C ALA A 46 8.67 12.80 56.80
N SER A 47 8.36 12.06 57.85
CA SER A 47 7.09 11.95 58.55
C SER A 47 6.64 13.28 59.16
N THR A 48 5.36 13.61 59.02
CA THR A 48 4.56 14.12 60.14
C THR A 48 3.14 13.59 59.96
N ALA A 49 2.73 12.79 60.94
CA ALA A 49 1.37 12.30 61.09
C ALA A 49 0.64 13.25 62.03
N GLU A 50 -0.53 13.73 61.64
CA GLU A 50 -1.57 14.05 62.60
C GLU A 50 -2.93 13.74 61.98
N ASP A 51 -3.69 12.94 62.73
CA ASP A 51 -4.92 12.26 62.38
C ASP A 51 -6.06 13.21 62.02
N ALA A 52 -6.76 12.91 60.93
CA ALA A 52 -8.13 13.38 60.71
C ALA A 52 -8.99 12.24 60.14
N ARG A 53 -9.72 11.56 61.03
CA ARG A 53 -10.83 10.67 60.69
C ARG A 53 -12.17 11.40 60.88
N ALA A 54 -12.90 11.52 59.78
CA ALA A 54 -14.35 11.25 59.58
C ALA A 54 -15.10 10.81 60.86
N GLU A 55 -16.20 11.44 61.35
CA GLU A 55 -17.57 11.70 60.84
C GLU A 55 -18.42 12.17 62.07
N PRO A 56 -19.76 12.37 62.08
CA PRO A 56 -20.75 12.79 61.07
C PRO A 56 -21.59 14.01 61.54
N PHE A 57 -22.47 14.52 60.67
CA PHE A 57 -23.42 15.60 60.97
C PHE A 57 -24.70 15.07 61.64
N GLY A 58 -25.09 15.68 62.78
CA GLY A 58 -26.37 15.48 63.46
C GLY A 58 -26.70 16.62 64.43
N ALA A 59 -27.75 17.38 64.08
CA ALA A 59 -28.54 18.40 64.79
C ALA A 59 -28.26 18.75 66.27
N ALA A 60 -28.14 20.06 66.58
CA ALA A 60 -29.10 20.81 67.42
C ALA A 60 -28.63 22.26 67.74
N ALA A 61 -29.58 23.19 67.66
CA ALA A 61 -29.77 24.43 68.43
C ALA A 61 -28.57 25.29 68.90
N GLY A 62 -28.57 26.57 68.51
CA GLY A 62 -27.81 27.62 69.18
C GLY A 62 -27.82 28.96 68.44
N ARG A 63 -28.75 29.84 68.80
CA ARG A 63 -28.75 31.27 68.42
C ARG A 63 -27.49 31.97 68.98
N PRO A 64 -26.95 33.01 68.34
CA PRO A 64 -26.24 34.05 69.06
C PRO A 64 -27.11 35.31 69.20
N GLY A 65 -27.17 35.81 70.44
CA GLY A 65 -27.85 37.03 70.82
C GLY A 65 -27.09 38.28 70.36
N ALA A 66 -27.86 39.28 69.98
CA ALA A 66 -27.42 40.65 69.83
C ALA A 66 -27.53 41.35 71.20
N GLU A 67 -26.42 41.91 71.67
CA GLU A 67 -26.38 42.77 72.86
C GLU A 67 -26.91 44.16 72.51
N LEU A 68 -27.84 44.60 73.35
CA LEU A 68 -28.42 45.94 73.41
C LEU A 68 -27.75 46.69 74.56
N ASP A 69 -27.31 47.93 74.33
CA ASP A 69 -27.43 48.95 75.37
C ASP A 69 -27.55 50.37 74.79
N GLY A 70 -28.52 51.11 75.36
CA GLY A 70 -28.44 52.52 75.70
C GLY A 70 -28.43 53.58 74.60
N GLY A 71 -29.60 54.16 74.26
CA GLY A 71 -29.66 55.36 73.41
C GLY A 71 -31.04 56.01 73.23
N SER A 72 -31.67 56.42 74.33
CA SER A 72 -32.64 57.53 74.47
C SER A 72 -33.57 57.86 73.28
N SER A 73 -34.80 57.33 73.31
CA SER A 73 -35.92 57.83 72.51
C SER A 73 -36.61 58.99 73.24
N ALA A 74 -36.61 60.17 72.63
CA ALA A 74 -37.46 61.29 73.00
C ALA A 74 -38.66 61.32 72.03
N GLU A 75 -39.85 61.17 72.59
CA GLU A 75 -41.14 61.37 71.91
C GLU A 75 -41.32 62.85 71.49
N PRO A 76 -41.95 63.15 70.34
CA PRO A 76 -42.53 64.46 70.13
C PRO A 76 -43.97 64.47 70.66
N ASP A 77 -44.16 65.34 71.64
CA ASP A 77 -45.36 65.69 72.36
C ASP A 77 -46.50 66.13 71.42
N GLY A 78 -47.69 65.56 71.65
CA GLY A 78 -48.94 65.93 71.00
C GLY A 78 -49.62 67.07 71.78
N GLY A 79 -50.20 68.00 71.05
CA GLY A 79 -50.64 69.28 71.58
C GLY A 79 -51.70 69.23 72.69
N SER A 80 -51.57 70.19 73.60
CA SER A 80 -52.66 70.71 74.43
C SER A 80 -52.66 72.23 74.31
N GLY A 81 -53.83 72.77 73.98
CA GLY A 81 -54.04 74.17 73.67
C GLY A 81 -53.71 75.12 74.82
N GLY A 82 -53.16 76.26 74.44
CA GLY A 82 -53.14 77.49 75.23
C GLY A 82 -53.44 78.64 74.27
N GLU A 83 -54.64 79.19 74.36
CA GLU A 83 -54.98 80.50 73.80
C GLU A 83 -54.13 81.61 74.46
N PRO A 84 -54.00 82.77 73.79
CA PRO A 84 -52.81 83.61 73.90
C PRO A 84 -52.94 84.63 75.02
N ASP A 85 -51.86 84.86 75.76
CA ASP A 85 -51.72 86.11 76.51
C ASP A 85 -50.28 86.63 76.50
N GLY A 86 -50.18 87.92 76.18
CA GLY A 86 -49.20 88.88 76.70
C GLY A 86 -47.70 88.55 76.69
N GLY A 87 -47.01 88.96 75.63
CA GLY A 87 -45.78 89.75 75.74
C GLY A 87 -44.52 89.12 76.38
N SER A 88 -43.63 88.62 75.53
CA SER A 88 -42.18 88.67 75.79
C SER A 88 -41.40 88.83 74.48
N GLY A 89 -40.65 89.92 74.37
CA GLY A 89 -40.15 90.52 73.13
C GLY A 89 -38.90 89.88 72.52
N GLY A 90 -39.02 88.65 72.02
CA GLY A 90 -38.05 88.04 71.11
C GLY A 90 -38.44 88.25 69.63
N GLU A 91 -37.45 88.44 68.75
CA GLU A 91 -37.64 88.43 67.30
C GLU A 91 -37.84 86.98 66.82
N PRO A 92 -38.83 86.67 65.96
CA PRO A 92 -39.07 85.30 65.50
C PRO A 92 -37.88 84.77 64.70
N VAL A 93 -37.60 83.47 64.81
CA VAL A 93 -36.55 82.80 64.03
C VAL A 93 -36.99 82.72 62.58
N LEU A 94 -36.37 83.52 61.72
CA LEU A 94 -36.70 83.59 60.30
C LEU A 94 -36.04 82.44 59.51
N PRO A 95 -36.78 81.71 58.65
CA PRO A 95 -36.20 80.79 57.69
C PRO A 95 -35.17 81.47 56.78
N GLU A 96 -34.12 80.75 56.36
CA GLU A 96 -33.04 81.31 55.54
C GLU A 96 -33.54 81.95 54.22
N PRO A 97 -34.49 81.34 53.47
CA PRO A 97 -35.05 81.98 52.27
C PRO A 97 -35.74 83.32 52.58
N VAL A 98 -36.45 83.40 53.71
CA VAL A 98 -37.13 84.62 54.17
C VAL A 98 -36.11 85.70 54.56
N ARG A 99 -35.01 85.34 55.24
CA ARG A 99 -33.93 86.28 55.58
C ARG A 99 -33.28 86.88 54.34
N GLN A 100 -32.99 86.03 53.35
CA GLN A 100 -32.41 86.46 52.07
C GLN A 100 -33.38 87.40 51.34
N ARG A 101 -34.68 87.09 51.37
CA ARG A 101 -35.68 87.91 50.71
C ARG A 101 -35.87 89.27 51.38
N ILE A 102 -35.97 89.32 52.72
CA ILE A 102 -36.01 90.57 53.50
C ILE A 102 -34.80 91.44 53.18
N THR A 103 -33.62 90.82 53.14
CA THR A 103 -32.37 91.50 52.81
C THR A 103 -32.41 92.07 51.39
N ALA A 104 -32.92 91.31 50.41
CA ALA A 104 -33.04 91.75 49.03
C ALA A 104 -34.01 92.94 48.87
N LEU A 105 -35.18 92.87 49.50
CA LEU A 105 -36.18 93.96 49.48
C LEU A 105 -35.63 95.23 50.12
N THR A 106 -34.98 95.10 51.28
CA THR A 106 -34.37 96.24 51.98
C THR A 106 -33.22 96.84 51.17
N ALA A 107 -32.36 95.99 50.60
CA ALA A 107 -31.27 96.42 49.73
C ALA A 107 -31.77 97.17 48.49
N ALA A 108 -32.90 96.74 47.92
CA ALA A 108 -33.53 97.37 46.76
C ALA A 108 -34.13 98.75 47.10
N ALA A 109 -34.79 98.88 48.26
CA ALA A 109 -35.42 100.12 48.71
C ALA A 109 -34.42 101.20 49.19
N LEU A 110 -33.21 100.81 49.59
CA LEU A 110 -32.21 101.69 50.22
C LEU A 110 -31.84 102.97 49.42
N PRO A 111 -31.69 102.97 48.07
CA PRO A 111 -31.36 104.18 47.30
C PRO A 111 -32.52 105.17 47.18
N GLY A 112 -33.75 104.75 47.46
CA GLY A 112 -34.94 105.61 47.38
C GLY A 112 -35.15 106.49 48.61
N LEU A 113 -34.35 106.30 49.67
CA LEU A 113 -34.42 107.08 50.91
C LEU A 113 -33.48 108.29 50.85
N PRO A 114 -33.89 109.46 51.38
CA PRO A 114 -32.99 110.61 51.48
C PRO A 114 -31.82 110.27 52.43
N ALA A 115 -30.65 110.84 52.16
CA ALA A 115 -29.40 110.50 52.85
C ALA A 115 -29.43 110.72 54.38
N GLU A 116 -30.34 111.58 54.84
CA GLU A 116 -30.59 111.90 56.25
C GLU A 116 -31.37 110.79 56.97
N GLU A 117 -32.17 110.01 56.23
CA GLU A 117 -33.01 108.93 56.76
C GLU A 117 -32.33 107.56 56.74
N ILE A 118 -31.12 107.47 56.14
CA ILE A 118 -30.31 106.24 56.10
C ILE A 118 -29.41 106.18 57.34
N PRO A 119 -29.50 105.11 58.18
CA PRO A 119 -28.63 104.91 59.32
C PRO A 119 -27.15 104.94 58.95
N ILE A 120 -26.31 105.51 59.83
CA ILE A 120 -24.86 105.70 59.61
C ILE A 120 -24.16 104.40 59.17
N PRO A 121 -24.43 103.21 59.76
CA PRO A 121 -23.81 101.96 59.34
C PRO A 121 -24.16 101.54 57.89
N LEU A 122 -25.31 101.97 57.35
CA LEU A 122 -25.80 101.58 56.02
C LEU A 122 -25.43 102.55 54.90
N ARG A 123 -24.94 103.75 55.21
CA ARG A 123 -24.55 104.75 54.19
C ARG A 123 -23.49 104.23 53.21
N LYS A 124 -22.58 103.38 53.67
CA LYS A 124 -21.59 102.71 52.81
C LYS A 124 -22.23 101.63 51.93
N VAL A 125 -23.16 100.84 52.51
CA VAL A 125 -23.90 99.78 51.81
C VAL A 125 -24.80 100.38 50.72
N ALA A 126 -25.44 101.52 50.97
CA ALA A 126 -26.29 102.22 49.99
C ALA A 126 -25.55 102.59 48.69
N ARG A 127 -24.23 102.80 48.76
CA ARG A 127 -23.37 103.13 47.60
C ARG A 127 -22.92 101.90 46.81
N PHE A 128 -23.15 100.67 47.30
CA PHE A 128 -22.76 99.48 46.56
C PHE A 128 -23.64 99.28 45.31
N ALA A 129 -23.07 98.62 44.29
CA ALA A 129 -23.82 98.19 43.12
C ALA A 129 -25.02 97.28 43.53
N PRO A 130 -26.17 97.35 42.82
CA PRO A 130 -27.40 96.61 43.18
C PRO A 130 -27.16 95.15 43.56
N ASN A 131 -26.43 94.40 42.74
CA ASN A 131 -26.17 92.96 42.94
C ASN A 131 -25.27 92.65 44.14
N ARG A 132 -24.50 93.62 44.64
CA ARG A 132 -23.58 93.45 45.79
C ARG A 132 -24.20 93.93 47.11
N ARG A 133 -25.23 94.78 47.07
CA ARG A 133 -25.89 95.33 48.26
C ARG A 133 -26.51 94.26 49.15
N ALA A 134 -27.31 93.37 48.56
CA ALA A 134 -27.94 92.29 49.31
C ALA A 134 -26.91 91.28 49.84
N ARG A 135 -25.90 90.91 49.04
CA ARG A 135 -24.92 89.88 49.43
C ARG A 135 -23.88 90.34 50.46
N LEU A 136 -23.31 91.53 50.29
CA LEU A 136 -22.24 92.04 51.17
C LEU A 136 -22.77 92.90 52.33
N GLY A 137 -23.98 93.45 52.19
CA GLY A 137 -24.64 94.26 53.21
C GLY A 137 -25.58 93.47 54.12
N ALA A 138 -25.78 92.16 53.89
CA ALA A 138 -26.81 91.36 54.54
C ALA A 138 -26.85 91.51 56.07
N GLN A 139 -25.70 91.31 56.72
CA GLN A 139 -25.60 91.37 58.18
C GLN A 139 -25.88 92.78 58.72
N ALA A 140 -25.38 93.82 58.04
CA ALA A 140 -25.59 95.21 58.45
C ALA A 140 -27.06 95.63 58.25
N LEU A 141 -27.70 95.18 57.16
CA LEU A 141 -29.11 95.44 56.88
C LEU A 141 -30.01 94.76 57.91
N ALA A 142 -29.78 93.48 58.18
CA ALA A 142 -30.54 92.73 59.18
C ALA A 142 -30.42 93.36 60.58
N ALA A 143 -29.19 93.73 61.01
CA ALA A 143 -28.96 94.36 62.30
C ALA A 143 -29.71 95.69 62.47
N GLN A 144 -29.77 96.52 61.42
CA GLN A 144 -30.47 97.81 61.48
C GLN A 144 -31.99 97.68 61.37
N LEU A 145 -32.50 96.70 60.63
CA LEU A 145 -33.94 96.41 60.60
C LEU A 145 -34.47 95.93 61.96
N ALA A 146 -33.64 95.21 62.72
CA ALA A 146 -33.96 94.80 64.08
C ALA A 146 -33.88 95.97 65.07
N ALA A 147 -32.80 96.76 65.00
CA ALA A 147 -32.47 97.81 65.97
C ALA A 147 -33.24 99.15 65.80
N ASP A 148 -33.62 99.54 64.57
CA ASP A 148 -34.26 100.83 64.29
C ASP A 148 -35.69 100.65 63.74
N PRO A 149 -36.73 100.88 64.57
CA PRO A 149 -38.13 100.78 64.15
C PRO A 149 -38.54 101.79 63.06
N LEU A 150 -37.99 103.01 63.06
CA LEU A 150 -38.35 104.05 62.09
C LEU A 150 -37.78 103.71 60.71
N PHE A 151 -36.54 103.23 60.68
CA PHE A 151 -35.93 102.73 59.45
C PHE A 151 -36.73 101.58 58.86
N ARG A 152 -37.13 100.59 59.68
CA ARG A 152 -37.98 99.49 59.24
C ARG A 152 -39.34 99.96 58.70
N GLN A 153 -40.00 100.93 59.34
CA GLN A 153 -41.28 101.49 58.87
C GLN A 153 -41.16 102.18 57.50
N ARG A 154 -40.08 102.94 57.28
CA ARG A 154 -39.79 103.57 55.98
C ARG A 154 -39.57 102.54 54.88
N ILE A 155 -38.78 101.51 55.17
CA ILE A 155 -38.55 100.41 54.23
C ILE A 155 -39.86 99.64 53.99
N GLY A 156 -40.62 99.32 55.04
CA GLY A 156 -41.88 98.58 54.94
C GLY A 156 -42.95 99.32 54.13
N SER A 157 -43.16 100.61 54.37
CA SER A 157 -44.11 101.43 53.58
C SER A 157 -43.73 101.49 52.10
N ARG A 158 -42.42 101.57 51.82
CA ARG A 158 -41.92 101.53 50.44
C ARG A 158 -42.11 100.15 49.80
N SER A 159 -41.73 99.08 50.50
CA SER A 159 -41.87 97.71 50.04
C SER A 159 -43.33 97.31 49.79
N VAL A 160 -44.28 97.82 50.60
CA VAL A 160 -45.73 97.65 50.35
C VAL A 160 -46.15 98.33 49.06
N THR A 161 -45.69 99.56 48.83
CA THR A 161 -46.02 100.30 47.62
C THR A 161 -45.45 99.62 46.38
N ASP A 162 -44.19 99.16 46.45
CA ASP A 162 -43.52 98.48 45.35
C ASP A 162 -44.12 97.07 45.08
N ALA A 163 -44.69 96.42 46.11
CA ALA A 163 -45.36 95.11 46.00
C ALA A 163 -46.85 95.19 45.56
N GLY A 164 -47.42 96.39 45.44
CA GLY A 164 -48.78 96.61 44.93
C GLY A 164 -49.87 95.90 45.75
N ASP A 165 -50.74 95.16 45.06
CA ASP A 165 -51.90 94.48 45.67
C ASP A 165 -51.52 93.47 46.74
N LEU A 166 -50.37 92.78 46.58
CA LEU A 166 -49.84 91.85 47.57
C LEU A 166 -49.39 92.60 48.84
N GLY A 167 -48.69 93.72 48.66
CA GLY A 167 -48.27 94.57 49.77
C GLY A 167 -49.45 95.12 50.56
N ALA A 168 -50.51 95.55 49.87
CA ALA A 168 -51.74 96.05 50.50
C ALA A 168 -52.47 94.95 51.29
N ALA A 169 -52.57 93.75 50.74
CA ALA A 169 -53.18 92.60 51.41
C ALA A 169 -52.41 92.21 52.68
N VAL A 170 -51.07 92.14 52.61
CA VAL A 170 -50.22 91.84 53.76
C VAL A 170 -50.27 92.96 54.80
N ALA A 171 -50.31 94.23 54.41
CA ALA A 171 -50.48 95.35 55.34
C ALA A 171 -51.82 95.32 56.08
N ALA A 172 -52.86 94.72 55.47
CA ALA A 172 -54.15 94.45 56.10
C ALA A 172 -54.17 93.14 56.93
N GLY A 173 -53.03 92.46 57.10
CA GLY A 173 -52.91 91.22 57.86
C GLY A 173 -53.38 89.96 57.13
N MET A 174 -53.62 90.04 55.81
CA MET A 174 -54.08 88.91 54.99
C MET A 174 -52.95 88.32 54.15
N ALA A 175 -52.87 86.99 54.08
CA ALA A 175 -52.01 86.26 53.16
C ALA A 175 -52.84 85.66 52.01
N PRO A 176 -52.71 86.15 50.77
CA PRO A 176 -53.34 85.53 49.62
C PRO A 176 -52.78 84.11 49.37
N ALA A 177 -53.65 83.12 49.17
CA ALA A 177 -53.24 81.73 48.97
C ALA A 177 -52.39 81.48 47.70
N ALA A 178 -52.46 82.39 46.71
CA ALA A 178 -51.70 82.31 45.47
C ALA A 178 -50.35 83.07 45.52
N ALA A 179 -50.03 83.72 46.64
CA ALA A 179 -48.78 84.45 46.79
C ALA A 179 -47.63 83.54 47.24
N ASP A 180 -46.40 83.89 46.87
CA ASP A 180 -45.20 83.23 47.38
C ASP A 180 -45.12 83.40 48.91
N PRO A 181 -45.13 82.31 49.69
CA PRO A 181 -45.04 82.38 51.14
C PRO A 181 -43.79 83.14 51.63
N VAL A 182 -42.67 83.05 50.90
CA VAL A 182 -41.43 83.75 51.24
C VAL A 182 -41.61 85.27 51.09
N GLU A 183 -42.34 85.70 50.08
CA GLU A 183 -42.66 87.12 49.83
C GLU A 183 -43.59 87.67 50.90
N VAL A 184 -44.65 86.91 51.24
CA VAL A 184 -45.61 87.25 52.29
C VAL A 184 -44.92 87.40 53.65
N ALA A 185 -44.04 86.46 54.01
CA ALA A 185 -43.27 86.51 55.25
C ALA A 185 -42.30 87.71 55.29
N ALA A 186 -41.64 88.00 54.17
CA ALA A 186 -40.70 89.12 54.08
C ALA A 186 -41.41 90.47 54.21
N LEU A 187 -42.57 90.64 53.57
CA LEU A 187 -43.39 91.84 53.69
C LEU A 187 -44.02 91.97 55.09
N ALA A 188 -44.52 90.87 55.67
CA ALA A 188 -45.06 90.84 57.03
C ALA A 188 -44.01 91.26 58.08
N TYR A 189 -42.76 90.83 57.93
CA TYR A 189 -41.65 91.23 58.81
C TYR A 189 -41.35 92.75 58.75
N LEU A 190 -41.42 93.34 57.55
CA LEU A 190 -41.11 94.76 57.33
C LEU A 190 -42.25 95.69 57.77
N VAL A 191 -43.50 95.30 57.55
CA VAL A 191 -44.70 96.13 57.81
C VAL A 191 -45.23 95.96 59.23
N ARG A 192 -45.08 94.76 59.81
CA ARG A 192 -45.59 94.36 61.13
C ARG A 192 -47.08 94.69 61.35
N PRO A 193 -47.99 94.25 60.46
CA PRO A 193 -49.44 94.31 60.69
C PRO A 193 -49.84 93.51 61.94
N GLU A 194 -51.07 93.66 62.41
CA GLU A 194 -51.62 92.77 63.44
C GLU A 194 -51.49 91.30 62.98
N GLY A 195 -51.00 90.42 63.86
CA GLY A 195 -50.77 89.02 63.50
C GLY A 195 -49.54 88.73 62.61
N TRP A 196 -48.64 89.69 62.35
CA TRP A 196 -47.48 89.46 61.46
C TRP A 196 -46.59 88.25 61.80
N ARG A 197 -46.56 87.84 63.08
CA ARG A 197 -45.80 86.66 63.52
C ARG A 197 -46.39 85.35 62.99
N SER A 198 -47.72 85.21 63.01
CA SER A 198 -48.38 84.01 62.50
C SER A 198 -48.25 83.88 60.98
N LEU A 199 -48.19 85.02 60.25
CA LEU A 199 -47.91 85.01 58.81
C LEU A 199 -46.50 84.49 58.49
N ILE A 200 -45.50 84.81 59.32
CA ILE A 200 -44.13 84.34 59.17
C ILE A 200 -44.01 82.86 59.55
N GLU A 201 -44.67 82.43 60.63
CA GLU A 201 -44.69 81.04 61.05
C GLU A 201 -45.37 80.15 59.99
N ALA A 202 -46.55 80.54 59.51
CA ALA A 202 -47.27 79.81 58.45
C ALA A 202 -46.44 79.71 57.16
N ALA A 203 -45.81 80.79 56.73
CA ALA A 203 -44.92 80.76 55.56
C ALA A 203 -43.63 79.95 55.80
N GLY A 204 -43.12 79.94 57.03
CA GLY A 204 -41.97 79.12 57.41
C GLY A 204 -42.28 77.62 57.39
N GLU A 205 -43.49 77.25 57.79
CA GLU A 205 -44.00 75.88 57.71
C GLU A 205 -44.17 75.43 56.26
N THR A 206 -44.74 76.26 55.38
CA THR A 206 -44.90 75.90 53.96
C THR A 206 -43.55 75.74 53.26
N VAL A 207 -42.59 76.64 53.49
CA VAL A 207 -41.24 76.56 52.91
C VAL A 207 -40.49 75.33 53.43
N ARG A 208 -40.67 74.97 54.70
CA ARG A 208 -40.08 73.76 55.27
C ARG A 208 -40.72 72.50 54.66
N ALA A 209 -42.05 72.46 54.55
CA ALA A 209 -42.77 71.35 53.94
C ALA A 209 -42.38 71.15 52.47
N GLU A 210 -42.18 72.23 51.71
CA GLU A 210 -41.67 72.17 50.33
C GLU A 210 -40.23 71.64 50.26
N ALA A 211 -39.34 72.10 51.14
CA ALA A 211 -37.96 71.62 51.21
C ALA A 211 -37.88 70.14 51.60
N ASP A 212 -38.67 69.71 52.59
CA ASP A 212 -38.75 68.32 53.04
C ASP A 212 -39.32 67.43 51.93
N SER A 213 -40.35 67.89 51.22
CA SER A 213 -40.93 67.17 50.06
C SER A 213 -39.92 67.02 48.92
N ALA A 214 -39.13 68.05 48.63
CA ALA A 214 -38.07 68.00 47.63
C ALA A 214 -36.94 67.04 48.06
N ALA A 215 -36.56 67.01 49.34
CA ALA A 215 -35.57 66.08 49.86
C ALA A 215 -36.05 64.63 49.77
N VAL A 216 -37.31 64.36 50.14
CA VAL A 216 -37.93 63.04 50.00
C VAL A 216 -37.99 62.61 48.54
N ALA A 217 -38.41 63.50 47.63
CA ALA A 217 -38.43 63.22 46.19
C ALA A 217 -37.03 62.89 45.64
N GLY A 218 -35.99 63.61 46.09
CA GLY A 218 -34.60 63.33 45.74
C GLY A 218 -34.15 61.95 46.21
N LEU A 219 -34.43 61.60 47.47
CA LEU A 219 -34.10 60.29 48.03
C LEU A 219 -34.84 59.14 47.32
N VAL A 220 -36.12 59.35 46.96
CA VAL A 220 -36.90 58.39 46.19
C VAL A 220 -36.29 58.20 44.81
N HIS A 221 -35.96 59.28 44.11
CA HIS A 221 -35.34 59.20 42.78
C HIS A 221 -33.98 58.48 42.81
N GLU A 222 -33.14 58.77 43.81
CA GLU A 222 -31.88 58.04 43.99
C GLU A 222 -32.10 56.55 44.32
N ALA A 223 -33.13 56.23 45.10
CA ALA A 223 -33.50 54.86 45.40
C ALA A 223 -33.98 54.11 44.14
N GLU A 224 -34.84 54.73 43.33
CA GLU A 224 -35.29 54.20 42.05
C GLU A 224 -34.13 53.96 41.09
N GLN A 225 -33.20 54.91 40.97
CA GLN A 225 -32.01 54.73 40.16
C GLN A 225 -31.13 53.57 40.65
N ARG A 226 -30.97 53.43 41.97
CA ARG A 226 -30.23 52.31 42.57
C ARG A 226 -30.90 50.98 42.28
N VAL A 227 -32.23 50.90 42.38
CA VAL A 227 -33.00 49.70 42.05
C VAL A 227 -32.87 49.38 40.56
N ALA A 228 -33.04 50.36 39.67
CA ALA A 228 -32.91 50.17 38.23
C ALA A 228 -31.50 49.68 37.82
N ARG A 229 -30.44 50.23 38.42
CA ARG A 229 -29.07 49.73 38.21
C ARG A 229 -28.90 48.30 38.71
N ALA A 230 -29.38 47.99 39.91
CA ALA A 230 -29.33 46.64 40.45
C ALA A 230 -30.12 45.62 39.61
N GLU A 231 -31.26 46.01 39.04
CA GLU A 231 -32.03 45.19 38.11
C GLU A 231 -31.30 44.97 36.78
N HIS A 232 -30.68 46.01 36.23
CA HIS A 232 -29.84 45.90 35.03
C HIS A 232 -28.65 44.96 35.27
N ASP A 233 -27.92 45.15 36.36
CA ASP A 233 -26.76 44.31 36.72
C ASP A 233 -27.17 42.85 36.92
N ARG A 234 -28.33 42.60 37.55
CA ARG A 234 -28.90 41.25 37.68
C ARG A 234 -29.29 40.65 36.33
N ALA A 235 -29.84 41.43 35.42
CA ALA A 235 -30.19 40.97 34.07
C ALA A 235 -28.93 40.60 33.27
N VAL A 236 -27.90 41.44 33.33
CA VAL A 236 -26.60 41.18 32.69
C VAL A 236 -25.96 39.91 33.27
N ALA A 237 -25.88 39.81 34.61
CA ALA A 237 -25.33 38.64 35.28
C ALA A 237 -26.10 37.34 34.94
N LYS A 238 -27.42 37.42 34.78
CA LYS A 238 -28.23 36.27 34.35
C LYS A 238 -27.90 35.83 32.93
N VAL A 239 -27.80 36.78 31.99
CA VAL A 239 -27.43 36.49 30.60
C VAL A 239 -26.01 35.91 30.51
N GLU A 240 -25.06 36.43 31.28
CA GLU A 240 -23.71 35.88 31.35
C GLU A 240 -23.68 34.47 31.95
N ALA A 241 -24.45 34.23 33.03
CA ALA A 241 -24.57 32.90 33.62
C ALA A 241 -25.19 31.89 32.64
N ASP A 242 -26.19 32.28 31.85
CA ASP A 242 -26.80 31.42 30.84
C ASP A 242 -25.82 31.12 29.70
N LYS A 243 -25.05 32.12 29.21
CA LYS A 243 -23.96 31.89 28.24
C LYS A 243 -22.92 30.91 28.74
N LEU A 244 -22.46 31.07 29.99
CA LEU A 244 -21.49 30.16 30.60
C LEU A 244 -22.05 28.74 30.76
N ARG A 245 -23.36 28.59 31.04
CA ARG A 245 -24.02 27.27 31.08
C ARG A 245 -24.05 26.62 29.70
N ASP A 246 -24.36 27.38 28.66
CA ASP A 246 -24.38 26.88 27.28
C ASP A 246 -22.98 26.48 26.81
N GLU A 247 -21.95 27.27 27.12
CA GLU A 247 -20.55 26.93 26.85
C GLU A 247 -20.12 25.66 27.61
N LEU A 248 -20.48 25.53 28.88
CA LEU A 248 -20.21 24.32 29.66
C LEU A 248 -20.95 23.09 29.12
N ALA A 249 -22.19 23.26 28.64
CA ALA A 249 -22.94 22.17 28.01
C ALA A 249 -22.26 21.72 26.72
N ARG A 250 -21.84 22.67 25.87
CA ARG A 250 -21.10 22.39 24.63
C ARG A 250 -19.78 21.66 24.89
N VAL A 251 -18.97 22.14 25.84
CA VAL A 251 -17.70 21.48 26.19
C VAL A 251 -17.93 20.07 26.73
N ARG A 252 -19.01 19.85 27.50
CA ARG A 252 -19.37 18.50 27.99
C ARG A 252 -19.79 17.57 26.85
N GLU A 253 -20.52 18.07 25.86
CA GLU A 253 -20.89 17.32 24.67
C GLU A 253 -19.64 16.96 23.84
N GLU A 254 -18.76 17.92 23.58
CA GLU A 254 -17.49 17.70 22.86
C GLU A 254 -16.61 16.67 23.60
N LEU A 255 -16.51 16.74 24.93
CA LEU A 255 -15.82 15.71 25.73
C LEU A 255 -16.51 14.35 25.67
N GLY A 256 -17.84 14.31 25.56
CA GLY A 256 -18.62 13.09 25.38
C GLY A 256 -18.31 12.42 24.05
N GLN A 257 -18.35 13.20 22.96
CA GLN A 257 -18.02 12.76 21.60
C GLN A 257 -16.58 12.24 21.52
N LEU A 258 -15.60 13.00 22.02
CA LEU A 258 -14.19 12.57 22.04
C LEU A 258 -13.97 11.28 22.85
N ARG A 259 -14.69 11.08 23.95
CA ARG A 259 -14.63 9.83 24.73
C ARG A 259 -15.25 8.66 23.96
N GLU A 260 -16.33 8.87 23.23
CA GLU A 260 -16.93 7.83 22.39
C GLU A 260 -16.03 7.46 21.22
N GLU A 261 -15.44 8.45 20.55
CA GLU A 261 -14.43 8.27 19.51
C GLU A 261 -13.20 7.52 20.03
N ALA A 262 -12.69 7.89 21.22
CA ALA A 262 -11.57 7.17 21.83
C ALA A 262 -11.93 5.70 22.16
N ARG A 263 -13.18 5.43 22.57
CA ARG A 263 -13.65 4.06 22.80
C ARG A 263 -13.83 3.29 21.49
N SER A 264 -14.36 3.91 20.44
CA SER A 264 -14.58 3.26 19.14
C SER A 264 -13.26 2.95 18.44
N THR A 265 -12.33 3.91 18.40
CA THR A 265 -10.96 3.72 17.88
C THR A 265 -10.19 2.69 18.70
N GLY A 266 -10.33 2.71 20.03
CA GLY A 266 -9.74 1.70 20.91
C GLY A 266 -10.29 0.28 20.66
N ARG A 267 -11.58 0.14 20.36
CA ARG A 267 -12.17 -1.16 19.95
C ARG A 267 -11.64 -1.60 18.59
N ALA A 268 -11.65 -0.72 17.58
CA ALA A 268 -11.15 -1.00 16.25
C ALA A 268 -9.66 -1.42 16.25
N LEU A 269 -8.84 -0.79 17.09
CA LEU A 269 -7.44 -1.15 17.27
C LEU A 269 -7.27 -2.56 17.87
N ARG A 270 -8.07 -2.92 18.88
CA ARG A 270 -8.01 -4.27 19.46
C ARG A 270 -8.47 -5.33 18.47
N GLU A 271 -9.51 -5.03 17.69
CA GLU A 271 -10.00 -5.92 16.64
C GLU A 271 -8.96 -6.12 15.54
N SER A 272 -8.31 -5.05 15.07
CA SER A 272 -7.26 -5.13 14.06
C SER A 272 -6.02 -5.85 14.59
N GLN A 273 -5.62 -5.62 15.85
CA GLN A 273 -4.55 -6.38 16.51
C GLN A 273 -4.89 -7.87 16.64
N ALA A 274 -6.13 -8.20 17.03
CA ALA A 274 -6.57 -9.58 17.11
C ALA A 274 -6.61 -10.25 15.72
N ALA A 275 -7.04 -9.52 14.68
CA ALA A 275 -7.03 -10.00 13.30
C ALA A 275 -5.59 -10.23 12.80
N LEU A 276 -4.67 -9.29 13.09
CA LEU A 276 -3.25 -9.42 12.76
C LEU A 276 -2.65 -10.65 13.44
N LYS A 277 -2.92 -10.84 14.75
CA LYS A 277 -2.44 -12.01 15.49
C LYS A 277 -2.97 -13.32 14.89
N ARG A 278 -4.26 -13.39 14.54
CA ARG A 278 -4.83 -14.57 13.86
C ARG A 278 -4.16 -14.82 12.50
N ALA A 279 -3.92 -13.76 11.72
CA ALA A 279 -3.24 -13.87 10.43
C ALA A 279 -1.80 -14.37 10.60
N THR A 280 -1.05 -13.86 11.59
CA THR A 280 0.31 -14.32 11.88
C THR A 280 0.33 -15.77 12.35
N ASP A 281 -0.64 -16.17 13.18
CA ASP A 281 -0.76 -17.55 13.65
C ASP A 281 -1.07 -18.50 12.48
N LEU A 282 -1.97 -18.12 11.57
CA LEU A 282 -2.28 -18.87 10.35
C LEU A 282 -1.05 -19.02 9.46
N VAL A 283 -0.32 -17.93 9.18
CA VAL A 283 0.92 -17.96 8.40
C VAL A 283 1.97 -18.86 9.06
N ALA A 284 2.10 -18.81 10.39
CA ALA A 284 3.00 -19.69 11.13
C ALA A 284 2.59 -21.17 10.99
N THR A 285 1.30 -21.47 11.05
CA THR A 285 0.79 -22.84 10.86
C THR A 285 1.00 -23.36 9.44
N GLU A 286 0.73 -22.55 8.41
CA GLU A 286 0.96 -22.91 7.02
C GLU A 286 2.44 -23.08 6.71
N LYS A 287 3.29 -22.19 7.23
CA LYS A 287 4.75 -22.34 7.14
C LYS A 287 5.21 -23.65 7.78
N GLY A 288 4.67 -24.00 8.95
CA GLY A 288 4.96 -25.27 9.62
C GLY A 288 4.49 -26.50 8.82
N ARG A 289 3.34 -26.43 8.16
CA ARG A 289 2.85 -27.50 7.26
C ARG A 289 3.74 -27.63 6.03
N ALA A 290 4.12 -26.51 5.41
CA ALA A 290 4.99 -26.48 4.24
C ALA A 290 6.39 -27.02 4.55
N THR A 291 7.00 -26.65 5.68
CA THR A 291 8.30 -27.19 6.08
C THR A 291 8.24 -28.69 6.36
N LYS A 292 7.15 -29.17 6.99
CA LYS A 292 6.95 -30.61 7.21
C LYS A 292 6.80 -31.37 5.89
N ALA A 293 5.98 -30.88 4.96
CA ALA A 293 5.79 -31.48 3.65
C ALA A 293 7.11 -31.50 2.84
N ALA A 294 7.89 -30.42 2.89
CA ALA A 294 9.22 -30.39 2.26
C ALA A 294 10.17 -31.43 2.87
N ALA A 295 10.19 -31.57 4.20
CA ALA A 295 11.03 -32.57 4.88
C ALA A 295 10.61 -34.01 4.55
N GLU A 296 9.30 -34.28 4.44
CA GLU A 296 8.76 -35.57 3.99
C GLU A 296 9.17 -35.86 2.54
N HIS A 297 9.05 -34.87 1.65
CA HIS A 297 9.46 -35.01 0.25
C HIS A 297 10.98 -35.25 0.12
N ASP A 298 11.81 -34.53 0.86
CA ASP A 298 13.26 -34.75 0.91
C ASP A 298 13.62 -36.14 1.45
N ALA A 299 12.84 -36.67 2.40
CA ALA A 299 13.00 -38.04 2.89
C ALA A 299 12.61 -39.07 1.83
N GLU A 300 11.54 -38.85 1.07
CA GLU A 300 11.14 -39.70 -0.05
C GLU A 300 12.17 -39.67 -1.18
N VAL A 301 12.66 -38.49 -1.57
CA VAL A 301 13.72 -38.34 -2.58
C VAL A 301 14.97 -39.10 -2.14
N ARG A 302 15.37 -39.01 -0.87
CA ARG A 302 16.50 -39.79 -0.34
C ARG A 302 16.25 -41.30 -0.39
N ARG A 303 15.05 -41.76 -0.03
CA ARG A 303 14.67 -43.18 -0.12
C ARG A 303 14.67 -43.68 -1.56
N LEU A 304 14.13 -42.90 -2.50
CA LEU A 304 14.12 -43.24 -3.93
C LEU A 304 15.53 -43.27 -4.52
N ARG A 305 16.40 -42.31 -4.14
CA ARG A 305 17.82 -42.33 -4.52
C ARG A 305 18.54 -43.56 -3.98
N SER A 306 18.29 -43.96 -2.73
CA SER A 306 18.85 -45.20 -2.16
C SER A 306 18.39 -46.43 -2.94
N ARG A 307 17.09 -46.54 -3.22
CA ARG A 307 16.54 -47.66 -4.01
C ARG A 307 17.09 -47.70 -5.44
N LEU A 308 17.26 -46.53 -6.06
CA LEU A 308 17.87 -46.43 -7.38
C LEU A 308 19.32 -46.90 -7.35
N ALA A 309 20.11 -46.44 -6.37
CA ALA A 309 21.50 -46.86 -6.21
C ALA A 309 21.62 -48.38 -5.96
N GLU A 310 20.74 -48.95 -5.14
CA GLU A 310 20.65 -50.41 -4.93
C GLU A 310 20.30 -51.16 -6.22
N ALA A 311 19.30 -50.69 -6.98
CA ALA A 311 18.90 -51.30 -8.24
C ALA A 311 20.00 -51.19 -9.31
N GLU A 312 20.70 -50.04 -9.39
CA GLU A 312 21.84 -49.84 -10.26
C GLU A 312 23.01 -50.76 -9.89
N ALA A 313 23.29 -50.95 -8.59
CA ALA A 313 24.31 -51.89 -8.12
C ALA A 313 23.96 -53.35 -8.47
N LEU A 314 22.70 -53.75 -8.29
CA LEU A 314 22.22 -55.08 -8.69
C LEU A 314 22.31 -55.28 -10.21
N ALA A 315 21.93 -54.27 -11.00
CA ALA A 315 22.04 -54.32 -12.46
C ALA A 315 23.50 -54.36 -12.93
N ALA A 316 24.40 -53.61 -12.29
CA ALA A 316 25.83 -53.64 -12.58
C ALA A 316 26.44 -55.01 -12.26
N SER A 317 26.08 -55.59 -11.11
CA SER A 317 26.47 -56.95 -10.73
C SER A 317 25.97 -57.98 -11.75
N GLY A 318 24.69 -57.92 -12.13
CA GLY A 318 24.12 -58.81 -13.14
C GLY A 318 24.79 -58.69 -14.51
N LYS A 319 25.12 -57.47 -14.95
CA LYS A 319 25.90 -57.23 -16.17
C LYS A 319 27.31 -57.83 -16.07
N GLN A 320 27.97 -57.71 -14.93
CA GLN A 320 29.30 -58.29 -14.73
C GLN A 320 29.25 -59.82 -14.76
N SER A 321 28.31 -60.45 -14.05
CA SER A 321 28.11 -61.91 -14.10
C SER A 321 27.81 -62.40 -15.52
N ALA A 322 27.02 -61.67 -16.30
CA ALA A 322 26.77 -62.01 -17.70
C ALA A 322 28.02 -61.88 -18.58
N LYS A 323 28.89 -60.89 -18.34
CA LYS A 323 30.19 -60.76 -19.02
C LYS A 323 31.12 -61.91 -18.64
N ASP A 324 31.21 -62.24 -17.36
CA ASP A 324 32.05 -63.33 -16.87
C ASP A 324 31.58 -64.69 -17.42
N ALA A 325 30.26 -64.90 -17.52
CA ALA A 325 29.69 -66.09 -18.16
C ALA A 325 30.06 -66.20 -19.64
N ARG A 326 29.96 -65.08 -20.40
CA ARG A 326 30.39 -65.05 -21.81
C ARG A 326 31.89 -65.29 -21.95
N ALA A 327 32.72 -64.67 -21.11
CA ALA A 327 34.16 -64.89 -21.13
C ALA A 327 34.52 -66.36 -20.82
N ALA A 328 33.79 -67.01 -19.92
CA ALA A 328 33.95 -68.43 -19.64
C ALA A 328 33.52 -69.31 -20.84
N ASP A 329 32.42 -68.98 -21.51
CA ASP A 329 31.97 -69.68 -22.71
C ASP A 329 32.94 -69.48 -23.89
N ASP A 330 33.45 -68.26 -24.09
CA ASP A 330 34.47 -67.95 -25.10
C ASP A 330 35.75 -68.75 -24.84
N ALA A 331 36.19 -68.85 -23.58
CA ALA A 331 37.34 -69.66 -23.20
C ALA A 331 37.12 -71.17 -23.48
N ARG A 332 35.90 -71.69 -23.26
CA ARG A 332 35.54 -73.07 -23.61
C ARG A 332 35.56 -73.29 -25.12
N VAL A 333 34.99 -72.37 -25.90
CA VAL A 333 34.98 -72.46 -27.38
C VAL A 333 36.40 -72.45 -27.92
N TRP A 334 37.27 -71.56 -27.41
CA TRP A 334 38.66 -71.53 -27.80
C TRP A 334 39.38 -72.86 -27.52
N LEU A 335 39.18 -73.44 -26.34
CA LEU A 335 39.76 -74.74 -25.99
C LEU A 335 39.26 -75.88 -26.90
N LEU A 336 37.96 -75.88 -27.25
CA LEU A 336 37.39 -76.85 -28.19
C LEU A 336 37.96 -76.69 -29.61
N LEU A 337 38.14 -75.47 -30.09
CA LEU A 337 38.75 -75.21 -31.39
C LEU A 337 40.23 -75.62 -31.42
N GLU A 338 40.98 -75.33 -30.36
CA GLU A 338 42.39 -75.73 -30.25
C GLU A 338 42.50 -77.26 -30.27
N THR A 339 41.65 -77.97 -29.51
CA THR A 339 41.66 -79.45 -29.51
C THR A 339 41.32 -80.04 -30.88
N ILE A 340 40.35 -79.47 -31.62
CA ILE A 340 40.05 -79.87 -33.00
C ILE A 340 41.24 -79.55 -33.94
N GLY A 341 41.86 -78.38 -33.80
CA GLY A 341 43.03 -77.98 -34.59
C GLY A 341 44.21 -78.93 -34.40
N GLN A 342 44.47 -79.34 -33.16
CA GLN A 342 45.47 -80.36 -32.84
C GLN A 342 45.08 -81.74 -33.39
N ALA A 343 43.81 -82.14 -33.28
CA ALA A 343 43.32 -83.40 -33.85
C ALA A 343 43.44 -83.44 -35.38
N ALA A 344 43.08 -82.36 -36.07
CA ALA A 344 43.20 -82.22 -37.53
C ALA A 344 44.67 -82.23 -37.98
N SER A 345 45.55 -81.56 -37.24
CA SER A 345 46.99 -81.57 -37.49
C SER A 345 47.60 -82.95 -37.27
N GLY A 346 47.19 -83.65 -36.21
CA GLY A 346 47.55 -85.05 -35.95
C GLY A 346 47.10 -85.97 -37.09
N LEU A 347 45.85 -85.83 -37.54
CA LEU A 347 45.30 -86.62 -38.64
C LEU A 347 46.02 -86.34 -39.97
N ARG A 348 46.36 -85.09 -40.27
CA ARG A 348 47.14 -84.72 -41.46
C ARG A 348 48.54 -85.34 -41.44
N ARG A 349 49.16 -85.44 -40.26
CA ARG A 349 50.48 -86.06 -40.07
C ARG A 349 50.40 -87.59 -40.23
N GLU A 350 49.37 -88.24 -39.71
CA GLU A 350 49.15 -89.69 -39.85
C GLU A 350 48.77 -90.10 -41.29
N LEU A 351 47.97 -89.27 -42.00
CA LEU A 351 47.54 -89.55 -43.38
C LEU A 351 48.56 -89.15 -44.46
N ALA A 352 49.71 -88.57 -44.09
CA ALA A 352 50.79 -88.14 -45.01
C ALA A 352 50.32 -87.27 -46.21
N ILE A 353 49.28 -86.44 -46.02
CA ILE A 353 48.70 -85.64 -47.11
C ILE A 353 49.55 -84.38 -47.34
N SER A 354 50.39 -84.41 -48.37
CA SER A 354 51.11 -83.25 -48.90
C SER A 354 50.18 -82.34 -49.72
N PRO A 355 50.40 -81.02 -49.78
CA PRO A 355 49.65 -80.12 -50.66
C PRO A 355 49.82 -80.57 -52.12
N ALA A 356 48.71 -80.71 -52.86
CA ALA A 356 48.76 -81.10 -54.28
C ALA A 356 49.14 -79.92 -55.19
N ASP A 357 49.98 -80.17 -56.20
CA ASP A 357 50.48 -79.16 -57.15
C ASP A 357 49.46 -78.78 -58.25
N LYS A 358 48.35 -79.50 -58.39
CA LYS A 358 47.29 -79.23 -59.39
C LYS A 358 45.94 -79.04 -58.75
N LEU A 359 45.18 -78.08 -59.25
CA LEU A 359 43.81 -77.81 -58.79
C LEU A 359 42.80 -78.63 -59.60
N PRO A 360 41.68 -79.05 -59.00
CA PRO A 360 40.64 -79.83 -59.66
C PRO A 360 40.14 -79.24 -60.98
N ALA A 361 40.01 -77.92 -61.04
CA ALA A 361 39.56 -77.19 -62.22
C ALA A 361 40.49 -77.36 -63.44
N ASP A 362 41.78 -77.64 -63.19
CA ASP A 362 42.78 -77.84 -64.25
C ASP A 362 42.55 -79.16 -64.99
N PHE A 363 41.85 -80.13 -64.38
CA PHE A 363 41.52 -81.41 -65.01
C PHE A 363 40.33 -81.32 -65.96
N VAL A 364 39.51 -80.27 -65.86
CA VAL A 364 38.28 -80.08 -66.65
C VAL A 364 38.55 -79.44 -68.02
N ALA A 365 39.73 -78.83 -68.19
CA ALA A 365 40.16 -78.26 -69.46
C ALA A 365 40.61 -79.32 -70.49
N ASP A 366 40.96 -80.55 -70.06
CA ASP A 366 41.60 -81.54 -70.92
C ASP A 366 40.79 -82.81 -71.25
N VAL A 367 39.66 -83.11 -70.58
CA VAL A 367 38.87 -84.32 -70.88
C VAL A 367 37.38 -84.11 -70.57
N ALA A 368 36.52 -84.45 -71.54
CA ALA A 368 35.07 -84.57 -71.34
C ALA A 368 34.66 -85.99 -70.92
N ALA A 369 33.74 -86.04 -69.95
CA ALA A 369 32.84 -87.13 -69.51
C ALA A 369 33.42 -88.30 -68.67
N ASP A 370 32.97 -88.42 -67.40
CA ASP A 370 32.04 -89.49 -66.97
C ASP A 370 31.38 -89.20 -65.57
N ARG A 371 30.23 -89.85 -65.28
CA ARG A 371 29.35 -89.78 -64.08
C ARG A 371 29.91 -90.57 -62.86
N PRO A 372 29.51 -90.39 -61.56
CA PRO A 372 28.12 -90.37 -61.03
C PRO A 372 27.83 -89.58 -59.69
N GLY A 373 26.55 -89.61 -59.25
CA GLY A 373 26.18 -89.72 -57.82
C GLY A 373 25.85 -88.44 -57.01
N ALA A 374 24.57 -88.07 -56.98
CA ALA A 374 24.05 -86.96 -56.16
C ALA A 374 23.99 -87.30 -54.65
N LEU A 375 24.45 -86.39 -53.80
CA LEU A 375 24.18 -86.38 -52.36
C LEU A 375 23.57 -85.04 -51.96
N GLU A 376 22.39 -85.11 -51.36
CA GLU A 376 21.72 -83.99 -50.71
C GLU A 376 22.61 -83.34 -49.65
N ARG A 377 22.61 -82.01 -49.59
CA ARG A 377 22.82 -81.23 -48.35
C ARG A 377 22.52 -79.73 -48.52
N SER A 378 21.77 -79.23 -47.55
CA SER A 378 21.63 -77.84 -47.05
C SER A 378 21.18 -76.72 -48.00
N ARG A 379 19.90 -76.35 -47.86
CA ARG A 379 19.24 -75.17 -48.46
C ARG A 379 19.68 -73.86 -47.76
N PRO A 380 20.27 -72.87 -48.46
CA PRO A 380 20.29 -71.50 -47.98
C PRO A 380 18.97 -70.81 -48.33
N ARG A 381 18.35 -70.19 -47.33
CA ARG A 381 17.14 -69.36 -47.44
C ARG A 381 17.35 -68.25 -48.50
N ALA A 382 16.28 -67.88 -49.20
CA ALA A 382 16.27 -66.79 -50.18
C ALA A 382 16.93 -65.53 -49.61
N GLN A 383 18.09 -65.19 -50.16
CA GLN A 383 18.87 -63.99 -49.85
C GLN A 383 19.28 -63.38 -51.19
N ASP A 384 19.35 -62.05 -51.25
CA ASP A 384 19.61 -61.31 -52.48
C ASP A 384 20.87 -61.83 -53.19
N THR A 385 20.69 -62.24 -54.43
CA THR A 385 21.76 -62.76 -55.29
C THR A 385 22.51 -61.65 -56.00
N ASP A 386 22.02 -60.41 -55.90
CA ASP A 386 22.57 -59.21 -56.53
C ASP A 386 23.37 -58.31 -55.55
N ASP A 387 23.52 -58.71 -54.28
CA ASP A 387 24.28 -57.95 -53.29
C ASP A 387 25.81 -58.16 -53.43
N PRO A 388 26.61 -57.11 -53.71
CA PRO A 388 28.07 -57.22 -53.77
C PRO A 388 28.71 -57.60 -52.42
N GLY A 389 28.12 -57.23 -51.27
CA GLY A 389 28.68 -57.58 -49.96
C GLY A 389 28.66 -59.09 -49.69
N ARG A 390 27.65 -59.78 -50.22
CA ARG A 390 27.58 -61.24 -50.21
C ARG A 390 28.64 -61.89 -51.10
N LEU A 391 28.90 -61.31 -52.28
CA LEU A 391 29.99 -61.77 -53.15
C LEU A 391 31.35 -61.61 -52.45
N ASP A 392 31.55 -60.54 -51.68
CA ASP A 392 32.75 -60.33 -50.85
C ASP A 392 32.89 -61.40 -49.77
N GLN A 393 31.81 -61.72 -49.04
CA GLN A 393 31.82 -62.78 -48.04
C GLN A 393 32.14 -64.16 -48.63
N LEU A 394 31.59 -64.48 -49.81
CA LEU A 394 31.84 -65.77 -50.47
C LEU A 394 33.27 -65.89 -51.00
N LEU A 395 33.84 -64.79 -51.51
CA LEU A 395 35.25 -64.74 -51.95
C LEU A 395 36.25 -64.55 -50.79
N ALA A 396 35.78 -64.31 -49.57
CA ALA A 396 36.63 -64.35 -48.37
C ALA A 396 36.83 -65.78 -47.85
N LEU A 397 36.10 -66.76 -48.39
CA LEU A 397 36.26 -68.17 -48.03
C LEU A 397 37.58 -68.71 -48.60
N PRO A 398 38.33 -69.54 -47.86
CA PRO A 398 39.62 -70.01 -48.31
C PRO A 398 39.50 -70.88 -49.57
N ARG A 399 40.27 -70.53 -50.61
CA ARG A 399 40.39 -71.24 -51.90
C ARG A 399 39.07 -71.34 -52.67
N ALA A 400 38.31 -70.25 -52.71
CA ALA A 400 37.10 -70.21 -53.51
C ALA A 400 37.43 -70.29 -55.01
N HIS A 401 36.44 -70.71 -55.81
CA HIS A 401 36.52 -70.71 -57.27
C HIS A 401 35.35 -69.93 -57.84
N LEU A 402 35.66 -68.91 -58.63
CA LEU A 402 34.70 -68.05 -59.29
C LEU A 402 34.55 -68.43 -60.77
N ILE A 403 33.34 -68.77 -61.21
CA ILE A 403 33.01 -69.02 -62.61
C ILE A 403 32.07 -67.92 -63.11
N VAL A 404 32.36 -67.32 -64.26
CA VAL A 404 31.65 -66.15 -64.79
C VAL A 404 31.12 -66.42 -66.20
N ASP A 405 29.84 -66.18 -66.40
CA ASP A 405 29.21 -66.12 -67.72
C ASP A 405 29.50 -64.77 -68.39
N GLY A 406 30.44 -64.79 -69.34
CA GLY A 406 31.04 -63.59 -69.91
C GLY A 406 30.07 -62.70 -70.68
N TYR A 407 29.15 -63.28 -71.47
CA TYR A 407 28.19 -62.47 -72.23
C TYR A 407 27.00 -62.02 -71.40
N ASN A 408 26.60 -62.80 -70.39
CA ASN A 408 25.55 -62.37 -69.47
C ASN A 408 25.96 -61.11 -68.70
N VAL A 409 27.21 -61.06 -68.24
CA VAL A 409 27.77 -59.91 -67.51
C VAL A 409 28.03 -58.73 -68.45
N THR A 410 28.66 -58.95 -69.60
CA THR A 410 29.01 -57.85 -70.52
C THR A 410 27.80 -57.19 -71.18
N LYS A 411 26.78 -57.96 -71.58
CA LYS A 411 25.53 -57.39 -72.14
C LYS A 411 24.74 -56.57 -71.13
N ARG A 412 24.89 -56.82 -69.83
CA ARG A 412 24.23 -56.03 -68.77
C ARG A 412 25.02 -54.77 -68.39
N GLY A 413 26.35 -54.85 -68.36
CA GLY A 413 27.20 -53.75 -67.91
C GLY A 413 27.64 -52.77 -69.01
N PHE A 414 27.90 -53.26 -70.23
CA PHE A 414 28.58 -52.49 -71.28
C PHE A 414 28.02 -52.79 -72.69
N ALA A 415 26.68 -52.90 -72.82
CA ALA A 415 25.99 -53.28 -74.06
C ALA A 415 26.36 -52.45 -75.30
N GLU A 416 26.66 -51.16 -75.10
CA GLU A 416 26.98 -50.18 -76.15
C GLU A 416 28.39 -50.35 -76.76
N MET A 417 29.23 -51.24 -76.20
CA MET A 417 30.61 -51.48 -76.67
C MET A 417 30.69 -52.61 -77.70
N SER A 418 31.75 -52.65 -78.52
CA SER A 418 31.98 -53.81 -79.39
C SER A 418 32.26 -55.08 -78.59
N LEU A 419 31.96 -56.26 -79.14
CA LEU A 419 32.13 -57.55 -78.44
C LEU A 419 33.59 -57.76 -77.97
N GLU A 420 34.58 -57.30 -78.75
CA GLU A 420 35.99 -57.38 -78.37
C GLU A 420 36.32 -56.48 -77.17
N GLN A 421 35.79 -55.25 -77.17
CA GLN A 421 35.96 -54.29 -76.07
C GLN A 421 35.27 -54.78 -74.78
N GLN A 422 34.08 -55.37 -74.92
CA GLN A 422 33.35 -56.00 -73.82
C GLN A 422 34.18 -57.12 -73.16
N ARG A 423 34.73 -58.04 -73.94
CA ARG A 423 35.57 -59.16 -73.43
C ARG A 423 36.82 -58.63 -72.74
N LYS A 424 37.55 -57.71 -73.38
CA LYS A 424 38.79 -57.14 -72.83
C LYS A 424 38.54 -56.48 -71.47
N ARG A 425 37.48 -55.67 -71.37
CA ARG A 425 37.12 -54.97 -70.12
C ARG A 425 36.76 -55.94 -69.00
N LEU A 426 35.98 -56.99 -69.29
CA LEU A 426 35.61 -58.00 -68.28
C LEU A 426 36.84 -58.78 -67.78
N ILE A 427 37.70 -59.25 -68.70
CA ILE A 427 38.90 -60.03 -68.33
C ILE A 427 39.85 -59.19 -67.46
N THR A 428 40.06 -57.92 -67.80
CA THR A 428 40.90 -57.02 -66.98
C THR A 428 40.31 -56.82 -65.58
N GLY A 429 38.99 -56.60 -65.47
CA GLY A 429 38.32 -56.46 -64.17
C GLY A 429 38.42 -57.73 -63.31
N LEU A 430 38.21 -58.90 -63.90
CA LEU A 430 38.35 -60.18 -63.22
C LEU A 430 39.79 -60.44 -62.75
N GLY A 431 40.79 -59.94 -63.48
CA GLY A 431 42.19 -59.99 -63.06
C GLY A 431 42.44 -59.24 -61.75
N GLY A 432 41.76 -58.11 -61.53
CA GLY A 432 41.82 -57.35 -60.28
C GLY A 432 41.26 -58.16 -59.09
N ILE A 433 40.12 -58.82 -59.30
CA ILE A 433 39.50 -59.68 -58.27
C ILE A 433 40.41 -60.86 -57.93
N ALA A 434 40.95 -61.55 -58.94
CA ALA A 434 41.85 -62.69 -58.73
C ALA A 434 43.12 -62.28 -57.96
N ALA A 435 43.69 -61.10 -58.23
CA ALA A 435 44.87 -60.61 -57.53
C ALA A 435 44.60 -60.22 -56.06
N GLN A 436 43.41 -59.70 -55.76
CA GLN A 436 43.03 -59.28 -54.40
C GLN A 436 42.66 -60.46 -53.51
N THR A 437 41.97 -61.44 -54.08
CA THR A 437 41.42 -62.59 -53.33
C THR A 437 42.39 -63.78 -53.33
N GLY A 438 43.24 -63.90 -54.36
CA GLY A 438 44.03 -65.11 -54.59
C GLY A 438 43.19 -66.31 -55.04
N ASP A 439 41.89 -66.10 -55.29
CA ASP A 439 40.96 -67.15 -55.71
C ASP A 439 41.14 -67.48 -57.19
N GLU A 440 40.72 -68.70 -57.53
CA GLU A 440 40.71 -69.14 -58.92
C GLU A 440 39.53 -68.51 -59.67
N VAL A 441 39.76 -67.88 -60.81
CA VAL A 441 38.70 -67.23 -61.61
C VAL A 441 38.64 -67.84 -63.02
N THR A 442 37.46 -68.24 -63.47
CA THR A 442 37.21 -68.78 -64.81
C THR A 442 36.09 -68.01 -65.49
N VAL A 443 36.31 -67.46 -66.68
CA VAL A 443 35.29 -66.79 -67.48
C VAL A 443 34.99 -67.59 -68.74
N VAL A 444 33.71 -67.77 -69.04
CA VAL A 444 33.22 -68.57 -70.18
C VAL A 444 32.49 -67.65 -71.15
N PHE A 445 32.85 -67.67 -72.44
CA PHE A 445 32.20 -66.92 -73.51
C PHE A 445 31.49 -67.86 -74.51
N ASP A 446 30.28 -67.47 -74.93
CA ASP A 446 29.47 -68.23 -75.88
C ASP A 446 29.81 -67.91 -77.34
N GLY A 447 30.15 -68.91 -78.15
CA GLY A 447 30.20 -68.79 -79.61
C GLY A 447 31.55 -69.06 -80.27
N ALA A 448 31.46 -69.79 -81.39
CA ALA A 448 32.57 -70.20 -82.22
C ALA A 448 32.98 -69.09 -83.20
N GLU A 449 33.84 -68.19 -82.74
CA GLU A 449 34.65 -67.34 -83.62
C GLU A 449 36.11 -67.62 -83.27
N ARG A 450 36.91 -68.14 -84.23
CA ARG A 450 38.36 -68.27 -84.05
C ARG A 450 38.94 -66.87 -83.94
N VAL A 451 39.05 -66.37 -82.72
CA VAL A 451 39.62 -65.05 -82.47
C VAL A 451 41.13 -65.19 -82.38
N HIS A 452 41.82 -64.84 -83.45
CA HIS A 452 43.25 -64.56 -83.42
C HIS A 452 43.46 -63.20 -82.75
N GLY A 453 44.26 -63.16 -81.67
CA GLY A 453 44.75 -61.90 -81.08
C GLY A 453 44.13 -61.43 -79.76
N LEU A 454 43.56 -62.30 -78.91
CA LEU A 454 43.24 -61.88 -77.53
C LEU A 454 44.54 -61.60 -76.74
N PRO A 455 44.62 -60.50 -75.97
CA PRO A 455 45.74 -60.27 -75.05
C PRO A 455 45.83 -61.40 -74.02
N PRO A 456 47.05 -61.77 -73.55
CA PRO A 456 47.23 -62.85 -72.58
C PRO A 456 46.39 -62.56 -71.32
N ALA A 457 45.61 -63.55 -70.88
CA ALA A 457 44.80 -63.41 -69.68
C ALA A 457 45.71 -63.12 -68.46
N PRO A 458 45.29 -62.21 -67.55
CA PRO A 458 46.01 -61.96 -66.30
C PRO A 458 46.22 -63.24 -65.47
N ARG A 459 47.31 -63.31 -64.68
CA ARG A 459 47.57 -64.45 -63.79
C ARG A 459 46.39 -64.67 -62.83
N GLY A 460 45.89 -65.91 -62.77
CA GLY A 460 44.74 -66.29 -61.93
C GLY A 460 43.37 -66.26 -62.63
N VAL A 461 43.29 -65.76 -63.88
CA VAL A 461 42.05 -65.78 -64.68
C VAL A 461 42.18 -66.74 -65.86
N ARG A 462 41.31 -67.75 -65.92
CA ARG A 462 41.18 -68.69 -67.03
C ARG A 462 40.04 -68.26 -67.96
N VAL A 463 40.29 -68.16 -69.26
CA VAL A 463 39.28 -67.77 -70.27
C VAL A 463 38.96 -68.98 -71.14
N LEU A 464 37.68 -69.36 -71.20
CA LEU A 464 37.19 -70.50 -71.98
C LEU A 464 36.12 -70.04 -72.98
N PHE A 465 36.07 -70.69 -74.15
CA PHE A 465 35.06 -70.47 -75.19
C PHE A 465 34.26 -71.75 -75.40
N SER A 466 32.94 -71.64 -75.60
CA SER A 466 32.11 -72.80 -75.97
C SER A 466 32.42 -73.28 -77.39
N HIS A 467 32.24 -74.59 -77.63
CA HIS A 467 32.44 -75.20 -78.95
C HIS A 467 31.25 -74.92 -79.89
N LYS A 468 31.45 -75.10 -81.21
CA LYS A 468 30.38 -74.91 -82.21
C LYS A 468 29.25 -75.93 -81.97
N GLY A 469 28.13 -75.47 -81.44
CA GLY A 469 26.96 -76.30 -81.13
C GLY A 469 26.65 -76.42 -79.64
N ASP A 470 27.58 -76.02 -78.77
CA ASP A 470 27.41 -76.00 -77.32
C ASP A 470 27.21 -74.57 -76.80
N THR A 471 26.31 -74.41 -75.83
CA THR A 471 26.08 -73.12 -75.15
C THR A 471 27.05 -72.95 -73.98
N ALA A 472 27.48 -71.72 -73.70
CA ALA A 472 28.27 -71.38 -72.50
C ALA A 472 27.66 -71.94 -71.20
N ASP A 473 26.33 -71.98 -71.11
CA ASP A 473 25.57 -72.53 -69.99
C ASP A 473 25.88 -73.99 -69.67
N GLU A 474 26.09 -74.82 -70.70
CA GLU A 474 26.42 -76.24 -70.50
C GLU A 474 27.89 -76.39 -70.08
N LEU A 475 28.80 -75.59 -70.64
CA LEU A 475 30.20 -75.58 -70.23
C LEU A 475 30.36 -75.12 -68.77
N ILE A 476 29.59 -74.12 -68.32
CA ILE A 476 29.55 -73.71 -66.91
C ILE A 476 29.05 -74.86 -66.02
N ARG A 477 27.98 -75.56 -66.43
CA ARG A 477 27.49 -76.75 -65.70
C ARG A 477 28.55 -77.86 -65.63
N GLN A 478 29.35 -78.05 -66.68
CA GLN A 478 30.44 -79.03 -66.70
C GLN A 478 31.57 -78.66 -65.73
N LEU A 479 32.02 -77.40 -65.75
CA LEU A 479 33.01 -76.89 -64.80
C LEU A 479 32.57 -77.08 -63.36
N VAL A 480 31.30 -76.75 -63.07
CA VAL A 480 30.73 -76.90 -61.73
C VAL A 480 30.68 -78.35 -61.28
N ARG A 481 30.38 -79.28 -62.18
CA ARG A 481 30.30 -80.72 -61.87
C ARG A 481 31.66 -81.34 -61.57
N ALA A 482 32.72 -80.82 -62.17
CA ALA A 482 34.04 -81.41 -62.06
C ALA A 482 34.84 -80.86 -60.86
N GLU A 483 34.38 -79.79 -60.22
CA GLU A 483 34.92 -79.34 -58.94
C GLU A 483 34.62 -80.33 -57.79
N PRO A 484 35.51 -80.51 -56.81
CA PRO A 484 35.30 -81.45 -55.72
C PRO A 484 34.24 -80.91 -54.74
N ALA A 485 33.42 -81.82 -54.23
CA ALA A 485 32.47 -81.50 -53.18
C ALA A 485 33.19 -80.95 -51.94
N GLY A 486 32.86 -79.72 -51.55
CA GLY A 486 33.39 -79.05 -50.35
C GLY A 486 34.23 -77.80 -50.60
N ARG A 487 34.65 -77.53 -51.85
CA ARG A 487 35.25 -76.26 -52.23
C ARG A 487 34.16 -75.20 -52.46
N PRO A 488 34.28 -73.98 -51.90
CA PRO A 488 33.34 -72.90 -52.20
C PRO A 488 33.41 -72.53 -53.69
N LEU A 489 32.31 -72.76 -54.40
CA LEU A 489 32.20 -72.51 -55.83
C LEU A 489 31.13 -71.46 -56.09
N VAL A 490 31.50 -70.34 -56.69
CA VAL A 490 30.61 -69.20 -56.95
C VAL A 490 30.42 -69.07 -58.45
N VAL A 491 29.16 -69.04 -58.92
CA VAL A 491 28.84 -68.92 -60.34
C VAL A 491 28.10 -67.61 -60.57
N ILE A 492 28.59 -66.79 -61.48
CA ILE A 492 27.97 -65.51 -61.85
C ILE A 492 27.25 -65.70 -63.18
N SER A 493 25.92 -65.76 -63.11
CA SER A 493 25.03 -65.67 -64.25
C SER A 493 23.65 -65.22 -63.79
N SER A 494 22.98 -64.42 -64.61
CA SER A 494 21.61 -63.96 -64.40
C SER A 494 20.58 -64.84 -65.11
N ASP A 495 21.01 -65.93 -65.76
CA ASP A 495 20.09 -66.92 -66.33
C ASP A 495 19.57 -67.85 -65.21
N ARG A 496 18.24 -67.97 -65.14
CA ARG A 496 17.59 -68.82 -64.13
C ARG A 496 17.88 -70.30 -64.35
N GLU A 497 18.02 -70.74 -65.60
CA GLU A 497 18.30 -72.14 -65.90
C GLU A 497 19.71 -72.55 -65.44
N VAL A 498 20.70 -71.67 -65.67
CA VAL A 498 22.07 -71.85 -65.17
C VAL A 498 22.08 -71.82 -63.66
N ALA A 499 21.44 -70.82 -63.03
CA ALA A 499 21.39 -70.67 -61.58
C ALA A 499 20.81 -71.92 -60.89
N ASP A 500 19.74 -72.49 -61.44
CA ASP A 500 19.13 -73.72 -60.90
C ASP A 500 19.98 -74.96 -61.19
N GLY A 501 20.61 -75.03 -62.36
CA GLY A 501 21.53 -76.11 -62.74
C GLY A 501 22.75 -76.20 -61.83
N VAL A 502 23.41 -75.07 -61.56
CA VAL A 502 24.63 -75.02 -60.73
C VAL A 502 24.31 -75.14 -59.24
N ARG A 503 23.15 -74.64 -58.80
CA ARG A 503 22.68 -74.79 -57.41
C ARG A 503 22.47 -76.28 -57.06
N ARG A 504 22.00 -77.10 -57.99
CA ARG A 504 21.86 -78.56 -57.79
C ARG A 504 23.19 -79.27 -57.55
N HIS A 505 24.30 -78.66 -57.94
CA HIS A 505 25.66 -79.18 -57.77
C HIS A 505 26.43 -78.49 -56.64
N GLY A 506 25.76 -77.70 -55.80
CA GLY A 506 26.36 -77.10 -54.59
C GLY A 506 27.11 -75.79 -54.83
N ALA A 507 27.03 -75.20 -56.03
CA ALA A 507 27.56 -73.87 -56.29
C ALA A 507 26.63 -72.77 -55.75
N TYR A 508 27.21 -71.61 -55.44
CA TYR A 508 26.50 -70.39 -55.07
C TYR A 508 26.21 -69.54 -56.32
N PRO A 509 24.98 -69.54 -56.86
CA PRO A 509 24.63 -68.66 -57.96
C PRO A 509 24.50 -67.21 -57.48
N MET A 510 25.16 -66.31 -58.18
CA MET A 510 25.13 -64.86 -57.96
C MET A 510 24.74 -64.17 -59.27
N GLY A 511 23.97 -63.09 -59.18
CA GLY A 511 23.55 -62.32 -60.35
C GLY A 511 24.69 -61.48 -60.93
N ALA A 512 24.62 -61.17 -62.22
CA ALA A 512 25.65 -60.38 -62.90
C ALA A 512 25.83 -58.96 -62.30
N ASP A 513 24.76 -58.40 -61.73
CA ASP A 513 24.77 -57.06 -61.13
C ASP A 513 25.66 -56.99 -59.87
N SER A 514 25.76 -58.09 -59.11
CA SER A 514 26.66 -58.16 -57.94
C SER A 514 28.13 -58.01 -58.35
N LEU A 515 28.52 -58.64 -59.45
CA LEU A 515 29.87 -58.57 -60.01
C LEU A 515 30.16 -57.20 -60.61
N LEU A 516 29.23 -56.64 -61.39
CA LEU A 516 29.40 -55.32 -62.00
C LEU A 516 29.56 -54.22 -60.94
N ARG A 517 28.76 -54.28 -59.87
CA ARG A 517 28.87 -53.34 -58.74
C ARG A 517 30.18 -53.51 -57.97
N ARG A 518 30.69 -54.74 -57.83
CA ARG A 518 31.99 -54.99 -57.21
C ARG A 518 33.14 -54.49 -58.08
N LEU A 519 33.11 -54.78 -59.38
CA LEU A 519 34.10 -54.30 -60.36
C LEU A 519 34.14 -52.78 -60.51
N ALA A 520 33.05 -52.08 -60.19
CA ALA A 520 33.02 -50.61 -60.16
C ALA A 520 33.63 -50.00 -58.89
N ARG A 521 33.81 -50.79 -57.82
CA ARG A 521 34.42 -50.37 -56.54
C ARG A 521 35.93 -50.61 -56.50
N SER A 522 36.42 -51.55 -57.31
CA SER A 522 37.83 -51.91 -57.52
C SER A 522 38.44 -51.12 -58.67
#